data_AF-A0A5C5RE24-F1
#
_entry.id   AF-A0A5C5RE24-F1
#
_cell.length_a   1.000
_cell.length_b   1.000
_cell.length_c   1.000
_cell.angle_alpha   90.00
_cell.angle_beta   90.00
_cell.angle_gamma   90.00
#
_symmetry.space_group_name_H-M   'P 1'
#
loop_
_entity.id
_entity.type
_entity.pdbx_description
1 polymer ?
#
loop_
_entity_poly.entity_id
_entity_poly.type
_entity_poly.pdbx_seq_one_letter_code
_entity_poly.pdbx_strand_id
1 'polypeptide(L)'
;MTDIGAPAPGFDEHAVPRARQDEHPGDPDGVDPLAPGGFGRWIAGHPLVLLYANVPALIMPTLHPKIAHVLSEKDRALNGSEGLPDLQATSRRLISTYEMVMGIVFAGPEADDVAHGLYELHRPIAGSMPDDSPYHAWNKDVWNWTWGSILKGGIDIADDFGLFRTGE
;
A
#
# COMPACT_ATOMS: atom_id res chain seq x y z
N MET A 1 26.26 -15.46 6.99
CA MET A 1 26.36 -14.14 6.32
C MET A 1 25.87 -14.40 4.91
N THR A 2 24.57 -14.30 4.72
CA THR A 2 23.90 -14.72 3.49
C THR A 2 23.69 -13.48 2.64
N ASP A 3 24.15 -13.55 1.40
CA ASP A 3 24.17 -12.49 0.41
C ASP A 3 22.73 -12.05 0.06
N ILE A 4 22.31 -10.89 0.55
CA ILE A 4 21.04 -10.22 0.22
C ILE A 4 21.37 -9.16 -0.82
N GLY A 5 21.60 -9.56 -2.07
CA GLY A 5 22.09 -8.59 -3.06
C GLY A 5 21.84 -8.89 -4.53
N ALA A 6 21.60 -10.15 -4.92
CA ALA A 6 21.43 -10.45 -6.35
C ALA A 6 20.01 -10.07 -6.82
N PRO A 7 19.87 -9.23 -7.86
CA PRO A 7 18.59 -9.04 -8.53
C PRO A 7 18.10 -10.38 -9.12
N ALA A 8 16.79 -10.62 -9.07
CA ALA A 8 16.20 -11.85 -9.61
C ALA A 8 16.52 -11.98 -11.11
N PRO A 9 16.91 -13.18 -11.59
CA PRO A 9 17.21 -13.40 -13.00
C PRO A 9 15.99 -13.04 -13.86
N GLY A 10 16.16 -12.10 -14.80
CA GLY A 10 15.09 -11.60 -15.67
C GLY A 10 14.47 -10.25 -15.25
N PHE A 11 14.86 -9.68 -14.11
CA PHE A 11 14.50 -8.32 -13.74
C PHE A 11 15.47 -7.33 -14.40
N ASP A 12 15.00 -6.63 -15.43
CA ASP A 12 15.71 -5.49 -15.98
C ASP A 12 15.45 -4.26 -15.08
N GLU A 13 16.45 -3.87 -14.28
CA GLU A 13 16.43 -2.65 -13.48
C GLU A 13 16.21 -1.37 -14.31
N HIS A 14 16.48 -1.43 -15.62
CA HIS A 14 16.22 -0.35 -16.57
C HIS A 14 14.79 -0.38 -17.14
N ALA A 15 14.04 -1.48 -16.95
CA ALA A 15 12.62 -1.57 -17.30
C ALA A 15 11.71 -1.00 -16.20
N VAL A 16 12.22 -0.83 -14.98
CA VAL A 16 11.62 0.10 -14.02
C VAL A 16 11.88 1.51 -14.56
N PRO A 17 10.84 2.31 -14.85
CA PRO A 17 11.05 3.69 -15.23
C PRO A 17 11.87 4.35 -14.12
N ARG A 18 13.15 4.66 -14.39
CA ARG A 18 13.88 5.60 -13.54
C ARG A 18 13.03 6.85 -13.57
N ALA A 19 12.44 7.21 -12.44
CA ALA A 19 11.83 8.52 -12.30
C ALA A 19 12.90 9.52 -12.76
N ARG A 20 12.67 10.16 -13.90
CA ARG A 20 13.47 11.29 -14.33
C ARG A 20 13.35 12.27 -13.16
N GLN A 21 14.42 12.42 -12.38
CA GLN A 21 14.45 13.26 -11.19
C GLN A 21 14.16 14.74 -11.50
N ASP A 22 14.08 15.10 -12.79
CA ASP A 22 13.93 16.47 -13.24
C ASP A 22 12.55 16.82 -13.81
N GLU A 23 11.58 15.89 -13.83
CA GLU A 23 10.23 16.19 -14.31
C GLU A 23 9.19 15.46 -13.47
N HIS A 24 9.02 15.87 -12.21
CA HIS A 24 7.66 15.89 -11.68
C HIS A 24 6.94 16.93 -12.53
N PRO A 25 5.91 16.60 -13.35
CA PRO A 25 5.01 17.62 -13.81
C PRO A 25 4.38 18.17 -12.55
N GLY A 26 4.98 19.24 -12.02
CA GLY A 26 4.42 19.98 -10.91
C GLY A 26 2.97 20.21 -11.27
N ASP A 27 2.10 19.76 -10.37
CA ASP A 27 0.69 20.07 -10.43
C ASP A 27 0.53 21.54 -10.85
N PRO A 28 -0.08 21.84 -12.01
CA PRO A 28 -0.08 23.19 -12.56
C PRO A 28 -0.72 24.23 -11.63
N ASP A 29 -1.42 23.79 -10.57
CA ASP A 29 -2.04 24.62 -9.54
C ASP A 29 -1.34 24.55 -8.16
N GLY A 30 -0.33 23.68 -7.97
CA GLY A 30 0.42 23.55 -6.72
C GLY A 30 -0.42 23.14 -5.49
N VAL A 31 -1.60 22.55 -5.70
CA VAL A 31 -2.51 22.15 -4.64
C VAL A 31 -2.24 20.69 -4.30
N ASP A 32 -1.38 20.47 -3.30
CA ASP A 32 -1.25 19.14 -2.71
C ASP A 32 -2.56 18.75 -1.98
N PRO A 33 -3.33 17.76 -2.49
CA PRO A 33 -4.60 17.37 -1.88
C PRO A 33 -4.42 16.72 -0.49
N LEU A 34 -3.20 16.31 -0.13
CA LEU A 34 -2.82 15.72 1.15
C LEU A 34 -2.10 16.73 2.08
N ALA A 35 -1.96 17.99 1.66
CA ALA A 35 -1.42 19.04 2.48
C ALA A 35 -2.20 19.18 3.80
N PRO A 36 -1.56 19.63 4.90
CA PRO A 36 -2.27 19.99 6.12
C PRO A 36 -3.46 20.91 5.84
N GLY A 37 -4.67 20.48 6.24
CA GLY A 37 -5.92 21.22 5.99
C GLY A 37 -6.58 20.97 4.63
N GLY A 38 -5.94 20.20 3.73
CA GLY A 38 -6.49 19.80 2.44
C GLY A 38 -7.65 18.81 2.58
N PHE A 39 -8.57 18.83 1.62
CA PHE A 39 -9.76 17.97 1.61
C PHE A 39 -9.39 16.48 1.61
N GLY A 40 -8.37 16.09 0.83
CA GLY A 40 -7.90 14.70 0.78
C GLY A 40 -7.35 14.23 2.13
N ARG A 41 -6.59 15.08 2.83
CA ARG A 41 -6.10 14.79 4.19
C ARG A 41 -7.24 14.69 5.20
N TRP A 42 -8.28 15.52 5.07
CA TRP A 42 -9.46 15.47 5.93
C TRP A 42 -10.24 14.16 5.78
N ILE A 43 -10.53 13.75 4.54
CA ILE A 43 -11.19 12.46 4.26
C ILE A 43 -10.35 11.30 4.76
N ALA A 44 -9.06 11.26 4.40
CA ALA A 44 -8.17 10.17 4.80
C ALA A 44 -7.96 10.09 6.32
N GLY A 45 -8.05 11.22 7.03
CA GLY A 45 -7.98 11.30 8.49
C GLY A 45 -9.32 11.17 9.22
N HIS A 46 -10.44 11.02 8.50
CA HIS A 46 -11.76 11.02 9.13
C HIS A 46 -11.98 9.73 9.94
N PRO A 47 -12.38 9.79 11.23
CA PRO A 47 -12.48 8.60 12.09
C PRO A 47 -13.38 7.49 11.53
N LEU A 48 -14.46 7.84 10.83
CA LEU A 48 -15.34 6.85 10.19
C LEU A 48 -14.67 6.18 8.98
N VAL A 49 -13.93 6.94 8.17
CA VAL A 49 -13.16 6.39 7.04
C VAL A 49 -12.08 5.47 7.58
N LEU A 50 -11.33 5.92 8.58
CA LEU A 50 -10.32 5.10 9.24
C LEU A 50 -10.93 3.81 9.82
N LEU A 51 -12.04 3.88 10.54
CA LEU A 51 -12.63 2.70 11.16
C LEU A 51 -13.20 1.69 10.14
N TYR A 52 -13.93 2.17 9.14
CA TYR A 52 -14.70 1.31 8.24
C TYR A 52 -14.00 0.98 6.93
N ALA A 53 -13.08 1.81 6.44
CA ALA A 53 -12.33 1.54 5.20
C ALA A 53 -11.19 0.55 5.42
N ASN A 54 -10.71 0.36 6.65
CA ASN A 54 -9.61 -0.56 6.97
C ASN A 54 -9.91 -2.01 6.55
N VAL A 55 -11.12 -2.51 6.80
CA VAL A 55 -11.47 -3.89 6.47
C VAL A 55 -11.47 -4.11 4.95
N PRO A 56 -12.15 -3.28 4.13
CA PRO A 56 -12.00 -3.32 2.68
C PRO A 56 -10.57 -3.11 2.18
N ALA A 57 -9.83 -2.15 2.75
CA ALA A 57 -8.45 -1.85 2.35
C ALA A 57 -7.48 -3.02 2.59
N LEU A 58 -7.78 -3.91 3.54
CA LEU A 58 -7.01 -5.12 3.77
C LEU A 58 -7.45 -6.30 2.89
N ILE A 59 -8.76 -6.45 2.66
CA ILE A 59 -9.30 -7.62 1.93
C ILE A 59 -9.18 -7.44 0.42
N MET A 60 -9.55 -6.27 -0.11
CA MET A 60 -9.67 -6.04 -1.55
C MET A 60 -8.34 -6.19 -2.33
N PRO A 61 -7.16 -5.78 -1.81
CA PRO A 61 -5.89 -6.06 -2.46
C PRO A 61 -5.65 -7.56 -2.65
N THR A 62 -6.07 -8.40 -1.70
CA THR A 62 -5.83 -9.86 -1.74
C THR A 62 -6.62 -10.56 -2.83
N LEU A 63 -7.62 -9.91 -3.43
CA LEU A 63 -8.38 -10.45 -4.56
C LEU A 63 -7.57 -10.46 -5.87
N HIS A 64 -6.43 -9.79 -5.93
CA HIS A 64 -5.53 -9.88 -7.08
C HIS A 64 -4.71 -11.19 -7.02
N PRO A 65 -4.70 -12.03 -8.08
CA PRO A 65 -4.04 -13.34 -8.05
C PRO A 65 -2.57 -13.30 -7.65
N LYS A 66 -1.81 -12.32 -8.17
CA LYS A 66 -0.38 -12.17 -7.80
C LYS A 66 -0.19 -11.80 -6.33
N ILE A 67 -1.08 -10.99 -5.75
CA ILE A 67 -0.99 -10.56 -4.35
C ILE A 67 -1.33 -11.74 -3.44
N ALA A 68 -2.41 -12.46 -3.73
CA ALA A 68 -2.78 -13.68 -3.02
C ALA A 68 -1.63 -14.70 -3.00
N HIS A 69 -0.99 -14.92 -4.15
CA HIS A 69 0.15 -15.83 -4.27
C HIS A 69 1.33 -15.36 -3.41
N VAL A 70 1.78 -14.11 -3.55
CA VAL A 70 2.87 -13.55 -2.74
C VAL A 70 2.60 -13.71 -1.24
N LEU A 71 1.39 -13.39 -0.78
CA LEU A 71 1.02 -13.52 0.62
C LEU A 71 1.06 -14.98 1.08
N SER A 72 0.58 -15.92 0.25
CA SER A 72 0.65 -17.35 0.57
C SER A 72 2.08 -17.90 0.64
N GLU A 73 3.05 -17.25 0.00
CA GLU A 73 4.46 -17.65 0.07
C GLU A 73 5.21 -16.94 1.21
N LYS A 74 5.05 -15.61 1.30
CA LYS A 74 5.93 -14.73 2.08
C LYS A 74 5.32 -14.25 3.39
N ASP A 75 4.00 -14.24 3.53
CA ASP A 75 3.36 -13.82 4.77
C ASP A 75 3.26 -15.00 5.74
N ARG A 76 4.00 -14.92 6.85
CA ARG A 76 4.17 -16.04 7.78
C ARG A 76 2.87 -16.47 8.44
N ALA A 77 1.97 -15.52 8.70
CA ALA A 77 0.69 -15.81 9.31
C ALA A 77 -0.29 -16.45 8.31
N LEU A 78 -0.24 -16.05 7.04
CA LEU A 78 -1.13 -16.60 6.00
C LEU A 78 -0.61 -17.93 5.41
N ASN A 79 0.71 -18.13 5.39
CA ASN A 79 1.33 -19.38 4.93
C ASN A 79 1.41 -20.47 6.02
N GLY A 80 0.96 -20.16 7.24
CA GLY A 80 0.91 -21.09 8.37
C GLY A 80 2.25 -21.34 9.07
N SER A 81 3.32 -20.63 8.70
CA SER A 81 4.63 -20.72 9.37
C SER A 81 4.71 -19.95 10.69
N GLU A 82 3.75 -19.05 10.93
CA GLU A 82 3.53 -18.37 12.21
C GLU A 82 2.08 -18.61 12.64
N GLY A 83 1.90 -19.30 13.77
CA GLY A 83 0.58 -19.44 14.38
C GLY A 83 0.12 -18.11 14.98
N LEU A 84 -1.13 -17.73 14.73
CA LEU A 84 -1.81 -16.67 15.46
C LEU A 84 -2.66 -17.32 16.56
N PRO A 85 -2.11 -17.54 17.77
CA PRO A 85 -2.70 -18.43 18.76
C PRO A 85 -4.01 -17.90 19.36
N ASP A 86 -4.23 -16.58 19.31
CA ASP A 86 -5.38 -15.92 19.89
C ASP A 86 -5.79 -14.63 19.15
N LEU A 87 -6.94 -14.09 19.57
CA LEU A 87 -7.49 -12.82 19.06
C LEU A 87 -6.56 -11.64 19.33
N GLN A 88 -5.74 -11.68 20.38
CA GLN A 88 -4.85 -10.59 20.75
C GLN A 88 -3.66 -10.51 19.79
N ALA A 89 -3.06 -11.64 19.42
CA ALA A 89 -2.00 -11.72 18.42
C ALA A 89 -2.49 -11.22 17.05
N THR A 90 -3.71 -11.63 16.66
CA THR A 90 -4.35 -11.15 15.42
C THR A 90 -4.61 -9.64 15.47
N SER A 91 -5.14 -9.14 16.59
CA SER A 91 -5.41 -7.70 16.80
C SER A 91 -4.12 -6.86 16.74
N ARG A 92 -3.02 -7.32 17.34
CA ARG A 92 -1.73 -6.60 17.29
C ARG A 92 -1.23 -6.44 15.86
N ARG A 93 -1.33 -7.48 15.03
CA ARG A 93 -0.91 -7.42 13.63
C ARG A 93 -1.75 -6.42 12.83
N LEU A 94 -3.07 -6.42 13.03
CA LEU A 94 -3.98 -5.45 12.42
C LEU A 94 -3.65 -4.01 12.84
N ILE A 95 -3.38 -3.78 14.13
CA ILE A 95 -2.96 -2.47 14.65
C ILE A 95 -1.64 -2.04 14.00
N SER A 96 -0.64 -2.91 13.91
CA SER A 96 0.65 -2.57 13.27
C SER A 96 0.50 -2.25 11.78
N THR A 97 -0.35 -2.98 11.05
CA THR A 97 -0.65 -2.64 9.65
C THR A 97 -1.33 -1.28 9.54
N TYR A 98 -2.27 -0.98 10.44
CA TYR A 98 -2.93 0.31 10.50
C TYR A 98 -1.97 1.46 10.83
N GLU A 99 -1.11 1.30 11.84
CA GLU A 99 -0.08 2.28 12.21
C GLU A 99 0.86 2.58 11.02
N MET A 100 1.24 1.55 10.25
CA MET A 100 2.06 1.72 9.06
C MET A 100 1.34 2.54 7.97
N VAL A 101 0.08 2.22 7.66
CA VAL A 101 -0.70 2.96 6.65
C VAL A 101 -0.89 4.42 7.08
N MET A 102 -1.18 4.65 8.37
CA MET A 102 -1.31 6.00 8.91
C MET A 102 0.01 6.76 8.90
N GLY A 103 1.12 6.10 9.19
CA GLY A 103 2.46 6.68 9.05
C GLY A 103 2.75 7.16 7.62
N ILE A 104 2.28 6.43 6.60
CA ILE A 104 2.40 6.84 5.20
C ILE A 104 1.54 8.07 4.90
N VAL A 105 0.25 8.04 5.27
CA VAL A 105 -0.69 9.14 4.98
C VAL A 105 -0.30 10.45 5.69
N PHE A 106 0.22 10.33 6.92
CA PHE A 106 0.51 11.48 7.78
C PHE A 106 2.00 11.81 7.91
N ALA A 107 2.87 11.24 7.08
CA ALA A 107 4.33 11.38 7.14
C ALA A 107 4.83 12.85 7.21
N GLY A 108 4.11 13.78 6.57
CA GLY A 108 4.43 15.21 6.66
C GLY A 108 5.84 15.50 6.13
N PRO A 109 6.71 16.21 6.88
CA PRO A 109 8.09 16.48 6.45
C PRO A 109 8.95 15.23 6.19
N GLU A 110 8.58 14.07 6.75
CA GLU A 110 9.31 12.81 6.59
C GLU A 110 8.82 12.00 5.38
N ALA A 111 7.95 12.57 4.52
CA ALA A 111 7.33 11.85 3.40
C ALA A 111 8.34 11.19 2.45
N ASP A 112 9.46 11.85 2.16
CA ASP A 112 10.50 11.30 1.28
C ASP A 112 11.20 10.08 1.90
N ASP A 113 11.51 10.15 3.20
CA ASP A 113 12.13 9.04 3.94
C ASP A 113 11.16 7.86 4.07
N VAL A 114 9.88 8.13 4.32
CA VAL A 114 8.82 7.11 4.37
C VAL A 114 8.61 6.47 3.00
N ALA A 115 8.61 7.26 1.92
CA ALA A 115 8.51 6.73 0.55
C ALA A 115 9.71 5.85 0.21
N HIS A 116 10.92 6.26 0.58
CA HIS A 116 12.13 5.45 0.40
C HIS A 116 12.11 4.16 1.24
N GLY A 117 11.67 4.24 2.49
CA GLY A 117 11.50 3.07 3.36
C GLY A 117 10.48 2.08 2.79
N LEU A 118 9.35 2.57 2.26
CA LEU A 118 8.34 1.75 1.59
C LEU A 118 8.91 1.08 0.34
N TYR A 119 9.71 1.83 -0.44
CA TYR A 119 10.45 1.30 -1.59
C TYR A 119 11.32 0.11 -1.22
N GLU A 120 12.20 0.28 -0.22
CA GLU A 120 13.12 -0.77 0.22
C GLU A 120 12.40 -1.98 0.83
N LEU A 121 11.29 -1.75 1.55
CA LEU A 121 10.47 -2.83 2.11
C LEU A 121 9.91 -3.75 1.01
N HIS A 122 9.46 -3.18 -0.10
CA HIS A 122 8.84 -3.94 -1.20
C HIS A 122 9.83 -4.38 -2.28
N ARG A 123 11.02 -3.77 -2.34
CA ARG A 123 12.09 -4.11 -3.30
C ARG A 123 12.42 -5.61 -3.36
N PRO A 124 12.56 -6.36 -2.25
CA PRO A 124 12.88 -7.79 -2.31
C PRO A 124 11.66 -8.67 -2.65
N ILE A 125 10.46 -8.10 -2.79
CA ILE A 125 9.24 -8.86 -3.05
C ILE A 125 9.11 -9.14 -4.55
N ALA A 126 9.83 -10.17 -4.99
CA ALA A 126 9.77 -10.72 -6.34
C ALA A 126 9.73 -12.26 -6.33
N GLY A 127 9.32 -12.86 -7.45
CA GLY A 127 9.25 -14.32 -7.62
C GLY A 127 8.55 -14.73 -8.92
N SER A 128 8.08 -15.98 -8.95
CA SER A 128 7.32 -16.54 -10.07
C SER A 128 5.98 -17.07 -9.59
N MET A 129 4.97 -16.91 -10.44
CA MET A 129 3.65 -17.52 -10.29
C MET A 129 3.71 -19.04 -10.62
N PRO A 130 2.68 -19.83 -10.28
CA PRO A 130 2.63 -21.26 -10.63
C PRO A 130 2.67 -21.59 -12.13
N ASP A 131 2.38 -20.60 -12.99
CA ASP A 131 2.49 -20.69 -14.45
C ASP A 131 3.85 -20.18 -14.98
N ASP A 132 4.85 -20.06 -14.10
CA ASP A 132 6.18 -19.53 -14.34
C ASP A 132 6.25 -18.04 -14.72
N SER A 133 5.11 -17.33 -14.76
CA SER A 133 5.11 -15.89 -15.04
C SER A 133 5.76 -15.09 -13.89
N PRO A 134 6.60 -14.09 -14.17
CA PRO A 134 7.29 -13.33 -13.12
C PRO A 134 6.33 -12.36 -12.41
N TYR A 135 6.58 -12.14 -11.12
CA TYR A 135 5.94 -11.08 -10.34
C TYR A 135 6.97 -10.23 -9.58
N HIS A 136 6.61 -8.97 -9.36
CA HIS A 136 7.33 -8.02 -8.52
C HIS A 136 6.32 -7.10 -7.84
N ALA A 137 6.51 -6.72 -6.57
CA ALA A 137 5.60 -5.82 -5.86
C ALA A 137 5.45 -4.44 -6.55
N TRP A 138 6.57 -3.88 -7.03
CA TRP A 138 6.60 -2.69 -7.87
C TRP A 138 6.09 -2.85 -9.32
N ASN A 139 5.52 -4.01 -9.69
CA ASN A 139 4.82 -4.11 -10.97
C ASN A 139 3.64 -3.12 -10.99
N LYS A 140 3.55 -2.32 -12.06
CA LYS A 140 2.55 -1.25 -12.17
C LYS A 140 1.11 -1.72 -11.99
N ASP A 141 0.76 -2.90 -12.50
CA ASP A 141 -0.61 -3.41 -12.39
C ASP A 141 -0.93 -3.82 -10.95
N VAL A 142 0.02 -4.49 -10.27
CA VAL A 142 -0.09 -4.86 -8.86
C VAL A 142 -0.17 -3.62 -7.96
N TRP A 143 0.66 -2.61 -8.23
CA TRP A 143 0.66 -1.34 -7.52
C TRP A 143 -0.67 -0.59 -7.70
N ASN A 144 -1.12 -0.43 -8.94
CA ASN A 144 -2.39 0.25 -9.25
C ASN A 144 -3.59 -0.47 -8.64
N TRP A 145 -3.61 -1.81 -8.66
CA TRP A 145 -4.66 -2.58 -8.01
C TRP A 145 -4.70 -2.33 -6.50
N THR A 146 -3.53 -2.39 -5.86
CA THR A 146 -3.41 -2.22 -4.41
C THR A 146 -3.89 -0.83 -3.99
N TRP A 147 -3.38 0.22 -4.61
CA TRP A 147 -3.79 1.58 -4.26
C TRP A 147 -5.21 1.92 -4.70
N GLY A 148 -5.63 1.44 -5.87
CA GLY A 148 -7.00 1.62 -6.35
C GLY A 148 -8.01 0.99 -5.39
N SER A 149 -7.73 -0.21 -4.87
CA SER A 149 -8.62 -0.87 -3.90
C SER A 149 -8.63 -0.23 -2.52
N ILE A 150 -7.47 0.24 -2.03
CA ILE A 150 -7.38 0.99 -0.76
C ILE A 150 -8.14 2.32 -0.85
N LEU A 151 -7.85 3.12 -1.90
CA LEU A 151 -8.47 4.44 -2.08
C LEU A 151 -9.97 4.33 -2.35
N LYS A 152 -10.39 3.35 -3.16
CA LYS A 152 -11.82 3.08 -3.38
C LYS A 152 -12.56 2.78 -2.07
N GLY A 153 -11.98 1.95 -1.20
CA GLY A 153 -12.57 1.69 0.11
C GLY A 153 -12.75 2.96 0.95
N GLY A 154 -11.76 3.86 0.93
CA GLY A 154 -11.86 5.15 1.60
C GLY A 154 -12.96 6.06 1.03
N ILE A 155 -13.04 6.13 -0.30
CA ILE A 155 -14.04 6.94 -1.02
C ILE A 155 -15.46 6.41 -0.80
N ASP A 156 -15.68 5.11 -0.96
CA ASP A 156 -17.00 4.50 -0.79
C ASP A 156 -17.54 4.75 0.62
N ILE A 157 -16.71 4.57 1.65
CA ILE A 157 -17.08 4.87 3.05
C ILE A 157 -17.37 6.36 3.26
N ALA A 158 -16.56 7.24 2.66
CA ALA A 158 -16.81 8.67 2.77
C ALA A 158 -18.14 9.08 2.12
N ASP A 159 -18.54 8.45 1.00
CA ASP A 159 -19.84 8.69 0.37
C ASP A 159 -21.01 8.12 1.17
N ASP A 160 -20.87 6.89 1.68
CA ASP A 160 -21.88 6.23 2.52
C ASP A 160 -22.21 7.06 3.76
N PHE A 161 -21.22 7.73 4.35
CA PHE A 161 -21.40 8.64 5.48
C PHE A 161 -21.72 10.09 5.07
N GLY A 162 -21.85 10.38 3.78
CA GLY A 162 -22.21 11.69 3.26
C GLY A 162 -21.13 12.76 3.49
N LEU A 163 -19.87 12.37 3.65
CA LEU A 163 -18.76 13.30 3.95
C LEU A 163 -18.40 14.20 2.77
N PHE A 164 -18.78 13.83 1.55
CA PHE A 164 -18.66 14.67 0.36
C PHE A 164 -19.75 15.75 0.26
N ARG A 165 -20.82 15.66 1.07
CA ARG A 165 -21.94 16.59 1.01
C ARG A 165 -21.68 17.79 1.90
N THR A 166 -21.34 18.92 1.29
CA THR A 166 -21.50 20.23 1.95
C THR A 166 -22.99 20.53 2.04
N GLY A 167 -23.50 20.74 3.26
CA GLY A 167 -24.93 20.64 3.61
C GLY A 167 -25.96 21.33 2.70
N GLU A 168 -27.16 20.76 2.70
CA GLU A 168 -28.43 21.48 2.54
C GLU A 168 -28.90 22.01 3.91
#